data_AF-A0A150QMT5-F1
#
_entry.id   AF-A0A150QMT5-F1
#
_cell.length_a   1.000
_cell.length_b   1.000
_cell.length_c   1.000
_cell.angle_alpha   90.00
_cell.angle_beta   90.00
_cell.angle_gamma   90.00
#
_symmetry.space_group_name_H-M   'P 1'
#
loop_
_entity.id
_entity.type
_entity.pdbx_description
1 polymer ?
#
loop_
_entity_poly.entity_id
_entity_poly.type
_entity_poly.pdbx_seq_one_letter_code
_entity_poly.pdbx_strand_id
1 'polypeptide(L)' 'MLTDVVLTEADLSAVAEAALALLPFPVRPWNREKLWTAVLDAQINAKTRVDRELVAEARGALQVLDAIERFFLRRDE' A
#
# COMPACT_ATOMS: atom_id res chain seq x y z
N MET A 1 16.60 -23.80 4.82
CA MET A 1 15.12 -23.94 4.95
C MET A 1 14.59 -22.57 5.26
N LEU A 2 13.92 -21.92 4.30
CA LEU A 2 13.05 -20.79 4.62
C LEU A 2 11.85 -21.42 5.32
N THR A 3 11.81 -21.31 6.64
CA THR A 3 10.57 -21.56 7.41
C THR A 3 9.48 -20.71 6.77
N ASP A 4 8.35 -21.31 6.43
CA ASP A 4 7.20 -20.62 5.83
C ASP A 4 6.86 -19.38 6.67
N VAL A 5 7.35 -18.20 6.23
CA VAL A 5 7.03 -16.93 6.88
C VAL A 5 5.62 -16.61 6.44
N VAL A 6 4.68 -16.92 7.31
CA VAL A 6 3.29 -16.60 7.09
C VAL A 6 3.08 -15.14 7.48
N LEU A 7 2.83 -14.27 6.49
CA LEU A 7 2.53 -12.87 6.74
C LEU A 7 1.11 -12.74 7.33
N THR A 8 0.99 -11.93 8.38
CA THR A 8 -0.29 -11.56 9.00
C THR A 8 -0.76 -10.19 8.52
N GLU A 9 -2.02 -9.85 8.76
CA GLU A 9 -2.55 -8.50 8.47
C GLU A 9 -1.80 -7.40 9.23
N ALA A 10 -1.34 -7.70 10.45
CA ALA A 10 -0.53 -6.78 11.24
C ALA A 10 0.83 -6.51 10.59
N ASP A 11 1.47 -7.55 10.02
CA ASP A 11 2.74 -7.40 9.31
C ASP A 11 2.55 -6.57 8.03
N LEU A 12 1.51 -6.85 7.26
CA LEU A 12 1.20 -6.08 6.06
C LEU A 12 0.91 -4.60 6.38
N SER A 13 0.20 -4.35 7.49
CA SER A 13 -0.05 -3.00 8.00
C SER A 13 1.25 -2.29 8.35
N ALA A 14 2.18 -2.97 9.04
CA ALA A 14 3.47 -2.41 9.39
C ALA A 14 4.33 -2.09 8.14
N VAL A 15 4.31 -2.96 7.12
CA VAL A 15 5.02 -2.72 5.85
C VAL A 15 4.46 -1.48 5.15
N ALA A 16 3.14 -1.34 5.11
CA ALA A 16 2.50 -0.18 4.51
C ALA A 16 2.84 1.13 5.23
N GLU A 17 2.85 1.12 6.57
CA GLU A 17 3.20 2.28 7.38
C GLU A 17 4.67 2.70 7.21
N ALA A 18 5.56 1.74 6.94
CA ALA A 18 6.97 1.99 6.68
C ALA A 18 7.26 2.44 5.24
N ALA A 19 6.30 2.30 4.32
CA ALA A 19 6.50 2.63 2.91
C ALA A 19 6.53 4.15 2.70
N LEU A 20 7.71 4.69 2.37
CA LEU A 20 7.91 6.13 2.14
C LEU A 20 6.96 6.71 1.09
N ALA A 21 6.67 5.94 0.04
CA ALA A 21 5.76 6.32 -1.04
C ALA A 21 4.30 6.51 -0.56
N LEU A 22 3.94 5.94 0.60
CA LEU A 22 2.59 6.04 1.18
C LEU A 22 2.50 7.09 2.30
N LEU A 23 3.64 7.65 2.77
CA LEU A 23 3.64 8.70 3.80
C LEU A 23 2.72 9.90 3.52
N PRO A 24 2.56 10.36 2.26
CA PRO A 24 1.64 11.46 1.95
C PRO A 24 0.16 11.11 2.11
N PHE A 25 -0.17 9.83 2.29
CA PHE A 25 -1.54 9.31 2.32
C PHE A 25 -1.91 8.79 3.71
N PRO A 26 -3.19 8.78 4.08
CA PRO A 26 -3.63 8.27 5.38
C PRO A 26 -3.48 6.74 5.45
N VAL A 27 -2.38 6.25 6.03
CA VAL A 27 -2.08 4.81 6.17
C VAL A 27 -2.66 4.18 7.44
N ARG A 28 -3.08 4.99 8.44
CA ARG A 28 -3.54 4.50 9.75
C ARG A 28 -5.02 4.79 10.05
N PRO A 29 -5.80 3.79 10.50
CA PRO A 29 -5.48 2.35 10.47
C PRO A 29 -5.35 1.85 9.02
N TRP A 30 -4.53 0.80 8.81
CA TRP A 30 -4.36 0.19 7.49
C TRP A 30 -5.73 -0.23 6.93
N ASN A 31 -6.08 0.34 5.79
CA ASN A 31 -7.29 -0.01 5.05
C ASN A 31 -7.01 0.17 3.57
N ARG A 32 -6.93 -0.97 2.88
CA ARG A 32 -6.60 -1.05 1.46
C ARG A 32 -7.50 -0.16 0.59
N GLU A 33 -8.81 -0.23 0.78
CA GLU A 33 -9.77 0.53 -0.05
C GLU A 33 -9.65 2.04 0.18
N LYS A 34 -9.49 2.47 1.42
CA LYS A 34 -9.31 3.89 1.75
C LYS A 34 -8.01 4.44 1.17
N LEU A 35 -6.92 3.67 1.22
CA LEU A 35 -5.64 4.06 0.64
C LEU A 35 -5.71 4.15 -0.88
N TRP A 36 -6.30 3.16 -1.54
CA TRP A 36 -6.56 3.22 -2.98
C TRP A 36 -7.40 4.45 -3.35
N THR A 37 -8.46 4.72 -2.59
CA THR A 37 -9.31 5.91 -2.81
C THR A 37 -8.51 7.19 -2.70
N ALA A 38 -7.71 7.35 -1.63
CA ALA A 38 -6.88 8.54 -1.43
C ALA A 38 -5.83 8.74 -2.55
N VAL A 39 -5.20 7.65 -3.03
CA VAL A 39 -4.24 7.72 -4.13
C VAL A 39 -4.93 8.06 -5.46
N LEU A 40 -6.10 7.50 -5.74
CA LEU A 40 -6.87 7.81 -6.96
C LEU A 40 -7.39 9.25 -6.94
N ASP A 41 -7.84 9.75 -5.79
CA ASP A 41 -8.24 11.15 -5.62
C ASP A 41 -7.05 12.09 -5.87
N ALA A 42 -5.86 11.76 -5.33
CA ALA A 42 -4.65 12.53 -5.61
C ALA A 42 -4.27 12.47 -7.10
N GLN A 43 -4.46 11.33 -7.76
CA GLN A 43 -4.22 11.20 -9.20
C GLN A 43 -5.12 12.12 -10.03
N ILE A 44 -6.42 12.19 -9.70
CA ILE A 44 -7.39 13.07 -10.37
C ILE A 44 -7.01 14.55 -10.16
N ASN A 45 -6.48 14.87 -8.98
CA ASN A 45 -6.17 16.23 -8.59
C ASN A 45 -4.75 16.71 -8.96
N ALA A 46 -3.84 15.81 -9.35
CA ALA A 46 -2.45 16.12 -9.68
C ALA A 46 -2.33 17.18 -10.80
N LYS A 47 -1.67 18.31 -10.51
CA LYS A 47 -1.49 19.42 -11.46
C LYS A 47 -0.06 19.55 -11.93
N THR A 48 0.90 19.22 -11.08
CA THR A 48 2.33 19.35 -11.37
C THR A 48 2.96 18.02 -11.78
N ARG A 49 4.17 18.08 -12.34
CA ARG A 49 4.99 16.87 -12.59
C ARG A 49 5.27 16.13 -11.28
N VAL A 50 5.59 16.88 -10.22
CA VAL A 50 5.93 16.32 -8.89
C VAL A 50 4.73 15.57 -8.31
N ASP A 51 3.52 16.12 -8.42
CA ASP A 51 2.30 15.45 -7.94
C ASP A 51 2.10 14.10 -8.66
N ARG A 52 2.32 14.08 -9.98
CA ARG A 52 2.17 12.88 -10.81
C ARG A 52 3.21 11.81 -10.47
N GLU A 53 4.44 12.22 -10.17
CA GLU A 53 5.51 11.32 -9.75
C GLU A 53 5.20 10.71 -8.38
N LEU A 54 4.79 11.53 -7.41
CA LEU A 54 4.36 11.07 -6.09
C LEU A 54 3.21 10.06 -6.17
N VAL A 55 2.19 10.35 -6.97
CA VAL A 55 1.06 9.43 -7.20
C VAL A 55 1.52 8.14 -7.87
N ALA A 56 2.43 8.22 -8.85
CA ALA A 56 2.94 7.04 -9.55
C ALA A 56 3.71 6.10 -8.60
N GLU A 57 4.55 6.66 -7.72
CA GLU A 57 5.26 5.91 -6.68
C GLU A 57 4.30 5.27 -5.69
N ALA A 58 3.32 6.03 -5.18
CA ALA A 58 2.32 5.53 -4.25
C ALA A 58 1.48 4.40 -4.85
N ARG A 59 1.06 4.52 -6.12
CA ARG A 59 0.34 3.48 -6.84
C ARG A 59 1.18 2.22 -7.01
N GLY A 60 2.47 2.37 -7.32
CA GLY A 60 3.41 1.25 -7.40
C GLY A 60 3.53 0.50 -6.07
N ALA A 61 3.65 1.25 -4.96
CA ALA A 61 3.68 0.66 -3.61
C ALA A 61 2.38 -0.10 -3.28
N LEU A 62 1.21 0.45 -3.61
CA LEU A 62 -0.07 -0.24 -3.43
C LEU A 62 -0.18 -1.52 -4.26
N GLN A 63 0.30 -1.53 -5.50
CA GLN A 63 0.29 -2.74 -6.34
C GLN A 63 1.16 -3.87 -5.74
N VAL A 64 2.30 -3.52 -5.14
CA VAL A 64 3.15 -4.49 -4.44
C VAL A 64 2.44 -5.00 -3.19
N LEU A 65 1.82 -4.12 -2.39
CA LEU A 65 1.07 -4.53 -1.20
C LEU A 65 -0.12 -5.43 -1.54
N ASP A 66 -0.86 -5.13 -2.62
CA ASP A 66 -1.94 -5.98 -3.13
C ASP A 66 -1.42 -7.37 -3.53
N ALA A 67 -0.23 -7.46 -4.15
CA ALA A 67 0.39 -8.72 -4.50
C ALA A 67 0.81 -9.50 -3.23
N ILE A 68 1.36 -8.81 -2.24
CA ILE A 68 1.72 -9.42 -0.95
C ILE A 68 0.47 -9.99 -0.27
N GLU A 69 -0.59 -9.19 -0.18
CA GLU A 69 -1.87 -9.60 0.42
C GLU A 69 -2.45 -10.83 -0.26
N ARG A 70 -2.46 -10.84 -1.60
CA ARG A 70 -3.11 -11.89 -2.39
C ARG A 70 -2.37 -13.22 -2.34
N PHE A 71 -1.04 -13.20 -2.29
CA PHE A 71 -0.23 -14.41 -2.49
C PHE A 71 0.49 -14.89 -1.24
N PHE A 72 0.67 -14.04 -0.22
CA PHE A 72 1.53 -14.34 0.94
C PHE A 72 0.84 -14.15 2.28
N LEU A 73 -0.32 -13.47 2.32
CA LEU A 73 -1.11 -13.34 3.53
C LEU A 73 -1.89 -14.63 3.79
N ARG A 74 -1.75 -15.20 4.99
CA ARG A 74 -2.66 -16.28 5.42
C ARG A 74 -4.02 -15.69 5.71
N ARG A 75 -5.00 -16.06 4.90
CA ARG A 75 -6.41 -15.90 5.23
C ARG A 75 -6.78 -17.15 6.01
N ASP A 76 -7.06 -17.00 7.29
CA ASP A 76 -7.68 -18.09 8.05
C ASP A 76 -9.05 -18.33 7.40
N GLU A 77 -9.20 -19.46 6.71
CA GLU A 77 -10.50 -19.98 6.30
C GLU A 77 -11.34 -20.38 7.51
#